data_AF-S3X9I6-F1
#
_entry.id   AF-S3X9I6-F1
#
_cell.length_a   1.000
_cell.length_b   1.000
_cell.length_c   1.000
_cell.angle_alpha   90.00
_cell.angle_beta   90.00
_cell.angle_gamma   90.00
#
_symmetry.space_group_name_H-M   'P 1'
#
loop_
_entity.id
_entity.type
_entity.pdbx_description
1 polymer ?
#
loop_
_entity_poly.entity_id
_entity_poly.type
_entity_poly.pdbx_seq_one_letter_code
_entity_poly.pdbx_strand_id
1 'polypeptide(L)'
;MNFSLEVNPEQIRKTGSSVYMHGQDMVAAVNELSQKVSSPTCLGTDRLGQVLQRMHARTTAVSLEYFMEVAQATEDFGVGLGELADAYEELEQRNLDAVGRIFSAVADLGMC
;
A
#
# COMPACT_ATOMS: atom_id res chain seq x y z
N MET A 1 20.98 0.96 -27.12
CA MET A 1 21.03 0.51 -25.70
C MET A 1 19.68 -0.11 -25.41
N ASN A 2 19.64 -1.41 -25.13
CA ASN A 2 18.41 -2.10 -24.77
C ASN A 2 18.30 -2.05 -23.25
N PHE A 3 17.50 -1.13 -22.71
CA PHE A 3 17.17 -1.14 -21.29
C PHE A 3 16.08 -2.19 -21.10
N SER A 4 16.48 -3.45 -20.88
CA SER A 4 15.59 -4.42 -20.26
C SER A 4 15.62 -4.13 -18.77
N LEU A 5 14.70 -3.32 -18.28
CA LEU A 5 14.35 -3.35 -16.86
C LEU A 5 13.77 -4.75 -16.63
N GLU A 6 14.52 -5.63 -15.98
CA GLU A 6 13.98 -6.89 -15.43
C GLU A 6 13.01 -6.51 -14.31
N VAL A 7 11.78 -6.22 -14.71
CA VAL A 7 10.67 -6.08 -13.78
C VAL A 7 10.28 -7.50 -13.39
N ASN A 8 10.31 -7.79 -12.09
CA ASN A 8 9.86 -9.08 -11.54
C ASN A 8 8.48 -8.89 -10.89
N PRO A 9 7.38 -9.28 -11.55
CA PRO A 9 6.03 -9.10 -11.02
C PRO A 9 5.80 -9.82 -9.69
N GLU A 10 6.41 -10.98 -9.48
CA GLU A 10 6.31 -11.73 -8.22
C GLU A 10 6.89 -10.93 -7.04
N GLN A 11 8.05 -10.29 -7.25
CA GLN A 11 8.64 -9.43 -6.23
C GLN A 11 7.78 -8.20 -5.94
N ILE A 12 7.24 -7.55 -6.99
CA ILE A 12 6.32 -6.41 -6.83
C ILE A 12 5.08 -6.82 -6.04
N ARG A 13 4.47 -7.95 -6.38
CA ARG A 13 3.29 -8.50 -5.70
C ARG A 13 3.58 -8.78 -4.24
N LYS A 14 4.72 -9.42 -3.95
CA LYS A 14 5.15 -9.70 -2.57
C LYS A 14 5.35 -8.42 -1.76
N THR A 15 5.98 -7.41 -2.35
CA THR A 15 6.13 -6.09 -1.71
C THR A 15 4.77 -5.43 -1.50
N GLY A 16 3.89 -5.44 -2.50
CA GLY A 16 2.52 -4.93 -2.39
C GLY A 16 1.74 -5.58 -1.26
N SER A 17 1.76 -6.91 -1.15
CA SER A 17 1.14 -7.63 -0.04
C SER A 17 1.74 -7.26 1.32
N SER A 18 3.06 -7.10 1.42
CA SER A 18 3.72 -6.70 2.68
C SER A 18 3.31 -5.29 3.10
N VAL A 19 3.28 -4.35 2.17
CA VAL A 19 2.86 -2.96 2.41
C VAL A 19 1.39 -2.91 2.83
N TYR A 20 0.52 -3.63 2.11
CA TYR A 20 -0.90 -3.72 2.42
C TYR A 20 -1.12 -4.22 3.86
N MET A 21 -0.46 -5.32 4.25
CA MET A 21 -0.53 -5.85 5.61
C MET A 21 -0.08 -4.83 6.67
N HIS A 22 0.99 -4.06 6.39
CA HIS A 22 1.42 -2.99 7.29
C HIS A 22 0.41 -1.84 7.39
N GLY A 23 -0.27 -1.50 6.30
CA GLY A 23 -1.40 -0.57 6.33
C GLY A 23 -2.51 -1.06 7.27
N GLN A 24 -2.89 -2.35 7.17
CA GLN A 24 -3.89 -2.97 8.04
C GLN A 24 -3.47 -2.96 9.52
N ASP A 25 -2.20 -3.28 9.81
CA ASP A 25 -1.65 -3.22 11.17
C ASP A 25 -1.73 -1.78 11.72
N MET A 26 -1.47 -0.77 10.90
CA MET A 26 -1.59 0.64 11.28
C MET A 26 -3.04 1.02 11.56
N VAL A 27 -4.00 0.60 10.71
CA VAL A 27 -5.44 0.82 10.95
C VAL A 27 -5.86 0.22 12.30
N ALA A 28 -5.44 -1.02 12.57
CA ALA A 28 -5.72 -1.69 13.84
C ALA A 28 -5.14 -0.93 15.04
N ALA A 29 -3.89 -0.46 14.93
CA ALA A 29 -3.23 0.32 15.98
C ALA A 29 -3.91 1.68 16.23
N VAL A 30 -4.35 2.38 15.18
CA VAL A 30 -5.08 3.65 15.31
C VAL A 30 -6.44 3.43 15.95
N ASN A 31 -7.15 2.36 15.58
CA ASN A 31 -8.42 1.99 16.20
C ASN A 31 -8.26 1.65 17.70
N GLU A 32 -7.22 0.87 18.06
CA GLU A 32 -6.90 0.59 19.45
C GLU A 32 -6.55 1.87 20.22
N LEU A 33 -5.75 2.75 19.62
CA LEU A 33 -5.39 4.03 20.22
C LEU A 33 -6.63 4.90 20.44
N SER A 34 -7.52 4.99 19.45
CA SER A 34 -8.78 5.73 19.50
C SER A 34 -9.67 5.27 20.67
N GLN A 35 -9.78 3.96 20.89
CA GLN A 35 -10.52 3.40 22.03
C GLN A 35 -9.89 3.78 23.37
N LYS A 36 -8.56 3.77 23.46
CA LYS A 36 -7.83 4.09 24.69
C LYS A 36 -7.88 5.58 25.04
N VAL A 37 -7.75 6.47 24.06
CA VAL A 37 -7.83 7.92 24.29
C VAL A 37 -9.25 8.43 24.52
N SER A 38 -10.27 7.65 24.14
CA SER A 38 -11.66 7.90 24.51
C SER A 38 -11.94 7.66 26.00
N SER A 39 -11.02 7.03 26.74
CA SER A 39 -11.14 6.86 28.19
C SER A 39 -10.75 8.15 28.93
N PRO A 40 -11.48 8.53 30.01
CA PRO A 40 -11.18 9.75 30.75
C PRO A 40 -9.76 9.71 31.30
N THR A 41 -8.91 10.60 30.79
CA THR A 41 -7.50 10.66 31.18
C THR A 41 -7.41 11.29 32.59
N CYS A 42 -6.94 10.51 33.57
CA CYS A 42 -6.64 10.98 34.93
C CYS A 42 -5.39 11.86 34.95
N LEU A 43 -5.43 13.02 34.28
CA LEU A 43 -4.32 13.96 34.16
C LEU A 43 -4.18 14.89 35.39
N GLY A 44 -5.01 14.70 36.42
CA GLY A 44 -5.06 15.57 37.59
C GLY A 44 -5.85 16.86 37.35
N THR A 45 -6.31 17.50 38.42
CA THR A 45 -7.08 18.75 38.38
C THR A 45 -6.24 20.01 38.62
N ASP A 46 -4.94 19.83 38.82
CA ASP A 46 -4.00 20.94 39.02
C ASP A 46 -3.74 21.71 37.73
N ARG A 47 -2.99 22.81 37.82
CA ARG A 47 -2.74 23.68 36.66
C ARG A 47 -2.07 22.95 35.50
N LEU A 48 -1.17 22.00 35.80
CA LEU A 48 -0.51 21.18 34.79
C LEU A 48 -1.50 20.22 34.13
N GLY A 49 -2.31 19.51 34.92
CA GLY A 49 -3.36 18.61 34.43
C GLY A 49 -4.38 19.29 33.51
N GLN A 50 -4.81 20.51 33.85
CA GLN A 50 -5.71 21.30 32.99
C GLN A 50 -5.07 21.75 31.67
N VAL A 51 -3.74 21.99 31.65
CA VAL A 51 -3.02 22.30 30.40
C VAL A 51 -2.91 21.03 29.54
N LEU A 52 -2.55 19.90 30.14
CA LEU A 52 -2.44 18.62 29.44
C LEU A 52 -3.79 18.15 28.88
N GLN A 53 -4.89 18.30 29.63
CA GLN A 53 -6.25 18.01 29.14
C GLN A 53 -6.62 18.87 27.93
N ARG A 54 -6.29 20.16 27.94
CA ARG A 54 -6.55 21.06 26.80
C ARG A 54 -5.71 20.71 25.58
N MET A 55 -4.45 20.34 25.78
CA MET A 55 -3.60 19.86 24.68
C MET A 55 -4.17 18.58 24.10
N HIS A 56 -4.48 17.60 24.94
CA HIS A 56 -5.08 16.33 24.55
C HIS A 56 -6.39 16.53 23.77
N ALA A 57 -7.34 17.30 24.31
CA ALA A 57 -8.61 17.59 23.64
C ALA A 57 -8.44 18.29 22.28
N ARG A 58 -7.37 19.08 22.11
CA ARG A 58 -7.11 19.80 20.87
C ARG A 58 -6.41 18.95 19.82
N THR A 59 -5.52 18.04 20.21
CA THR A 59 -4.66 17.32 19.26
C THR A 59 -5.14 15.92 18.96
N THR A 60 -5.80 15.23 19.90
CA THR A 60 -6.10 13.79 19.77
C THR A 60 -6.91 13.47 18.52
N ALA A 61 -8.01 14.17 18.26
CA ALA A 61 -8.86 13.88 17.10
C ALA A 61 -8.09 14.08 15.78
N VAL A 62 -7.39 15.22 15.64
CA VAL A 62 -6.60 15.56 14.46
C VAL A 62 -5.45 14.56 14.24
N SER A 63 -4.77 14.14 15.31
CA SER A 63 -3.70 13.15 15.20
C SER A 63 -4.23 11.77 14.79
N LEU A 64 -5.36 11.33 15.34
CA LEU A 64 -5.98 10.05 14.97
C LEU A 64 -6.42 10.05 13.51
N GLU A 65 -7.03 11.14 13.04
CA GLU A 65 -7.42 11.32 11.64
C GLU A 65 -6.20 11.23 10.72
N TYR A 66 -5.13 11.98 11.01
CA TYR A 66 -3.89 11.92 10.24
C TYR A 66 -3.28 10.50 10.19
N PHE A 67 -3.23 9.80 11.32
CA PHE A 67 -2.70 8.43 11.33
C PHE A 67 -3.58 7.46 10.55
N MET A 68 -4.90 7.64 10.58
CA MET A 68 -5.82 6.84 9.78
C MET A 68 -5.63 7.08 8.29
N GLU A 69 -5.48 8.34 7.86
CA GLU A 69 -5.20 8.69 6.46
C GLU A 69 -3.90 8.03 5.96
N VAL A 70 -2.83 8.08 6.75
CA VAL A 70 -1.56 7.44 6.40
C VAL A 70 -1.70 5.92 6.32
N ALA A 71 -2.43 5.30 7.26
CA ALA A 71 -2.68 3.88 7.25
C ALA A 71 -3.43 3.45 5.97
N GLN A 72 -4.51 4.16 5.63
CA GLN A 72 -5.28 3.89 4.42
C GLN A 72 -4.45 4.10 3.14
N ALA A 73 -3.67 5.18 3.07
CA ALA A 73 -2.80 5.43 1.92
C ALA A 73 -1.74 4.33 1.74
N THR A 74 -1.30 3.72 2.85
CA THR A 74 -0.37 2.59 2.82
C THR A 74 -1.06 1.33 2.31
N GLU A 75 -2.28 1.03 2.75
CA GLU A 75 -3.09 -0.06 2.20
C GLU A 75 -3.30 0.08 0.69
N ASP A 76 -3.77 1.26 0.26
CA ASP A 76 -4.04 1.58 -1.14
C ASP A 76 -2.78 1.45 -2.01
N PHE A 77 -1.63 1.90 -1.49
CA PHE A 77 -0.35 1.72 -2.18
C PHE A 77 0.03 0.24 -2.34
N GLY A 78 -0.23 -0.58 -1.32
CA GLY A 78 -0.03 -2.03 -1.39
C GLY A 78 -0.91 -2.70 -2.46
N VAL A 79 -2.19 -2.30 -2.54
CA VAL A 79 -3.12 -2.75 -3.58
C VAL A 79 -2.63 -2.33 -4.98
N GLY A 80 -2.27 -1.07 -5.15
CA GLY A 80 -1.78 -0.55 -6.44
C GLY A 80 -0.51 -1.24 -6.94
N LEU A 81 0.38 -1.69 -6.03
CA LEU A 81 1.52 -2.54 -6.40
C LEU A 81 1.08 -3.92 -6.88
N GLY A 82 0.04 -4.50 -6.28
CA GLY A 82 -0.55 -5.76 -6.76
C GLY A 82 -1.12 -5.62 -8.18
N GLU A 83 -1.90 -4.57 -8.42
CA GLU A 83 -2.47 -4.27 -9.75
C GLU A 83 -1.36 -4.02 -10.79
N LEU A 84 -0.28 -3.36 -10.38
CA LEU A 84 0.89 -3.14 -11.24
C LEU A 84 1.57 -4.46 -11.63
N ALA A 85 1.71 -5.40 -10.68
CA ALA A 85 2.27 -6.72 -10.97
C ALA A 85 1.40 -7.48 -11.99
N ASP A 86 0.08 -7.47 -11.80
CA ASP A 86 -0.87 -8.10 -12.73
C ASP A 86 -0.75 -7.51 -14.15
N ALA A 87 -0.62 -6.17 -14.25
CA ALA A 87 -0.46 -5.50 -15.53
C ALA A 87 0.84 -5.90 -16.26
N TYR A 88 1.94 -6.12 -15.53
CA TYR A 88 3.19 -6.58 -16.12
C TYR A 88 3.09 -8.03 -16.63
N GLU A 89 2.48 -8.93 -15.86
CA GLU A 89 2.25 -10.32 -16.29
C GLU A 89 1.37 -10.39 -17.54
N GLU A 90 0.29 -9.58 -17.59
CA GLU A 90 -0.57 -9.50 -18.75
C GLU A 90 0.17 -8.97 -19.99
N LEU A 91 1.01 -7.95 -19.81
CA LEU A 91 1.83 -7.40 -20.88
C LEU A 91 2.84 -8.43 -21.41
N GLU A 92 3.50 -9.17 -20.52
CA GLU A 92 4.44 -10.22 -20.90
C GLU A 92 3.75 -11.33 -21.69
N GLN A 93 2.58 -11.80 -21.25
CA GLN A 93 1.81 -12.81 -21.97
C GLN A 93 1.39 -12.32 -23.37
N ARG A 94 0.90 -11.07 -23.47
CA ARG A 94 0.54 -10.48 -24.77
C ARG A 94 1.73 -10.37 -25.72
N ASN A 95 2.92 -10.07 -25.19
CA ASN A 95 4.15 -10.01 -25.97
C ASN A 95 4.56 -11.41 -26.45
N LEU A 96 4.51 -12.43 -25.58
CA LEU A 96 4.80 -13.81 -25.96
C LEU A 96 3.83 -14.31 -27.06
N ASP A 97 2.54 -14.03 -26.93
CA ASP A 97 1.53 -14.39 -27.93
C ASP A 97 1.79 -13.69 -29.27
N ALA A 98 2.18 -12.41 -29.25
CA ALA A 98 2.51 -11.66 -30.46
C ALA A 98 3.76 -12.21 -31.15
N VAL A 99 4.81 -12.51 -30.38
CA VAL A 99 6.04 -13.12 -30.89
C VAL A 99 5.76 -14.50 -31.48
N GLY A 100 4.94 -15.33 -30.81
CA GLY A 100 4.52 -16.64 -31.31
C GLY A 100 3.81 -16.56 -32.67
N ARG A 101 2.90 -15.58 -32.83
CA ARG A 101 2.24 -15.31 -34.13
C ARG A 101 3.22 -14.94 -35.23
N ILE A 102 4.23 -14.11 -34.93
CA ILE A 102 5.26 -13.72 -35.89
C ILE A 102 6.08 -14.95 -36.32
N PHE A 103 6.54 -15.77 -35.37
CA PHE A 103 7.29 -16.99 -35.69
C PHE A 103 6.48 -17.96 -36.56
N SER A 104 5.19 -18.15 -36.27
CA SER A 104 4.30 -18.97 -37.11
C SER A 104 4.20 -18.41 -38.53
N ALA A 105 3.98 -17.10 -38.67
CA ALA A 105 3.87 -16.47 -40.00
C ALA A 105 5.17 -16.57 -40.81
N VAL A 106 6.34 -16.45 -40.16
CA VAL A 106 7.65 -16.63 -40.81
C VAL A 106 7.85 -18.07 -41.27
N ALA A 107 7.45 -19.05 -40.46
CA ALA A 107 7.49 -20.46 -40.83
C ALA A 107 6.57 -20.77 -42.02
N ASP A 108 5.36 -20.21 -42.04
CA ASP A 108 4.38 -20.39 -43.11
C ASP A 108 4.84 -19.78 -44.46
N LEU A 109 5.69 -18.75 -44.41
CA LEU A 109 6.30 -18.13 -45.60
C LEU A 109 7.45 -18.97 -46.21
N GLY A 110 7.76 -20.15 -45.65
CA GLY A 110 8.78 -21.06 -46.18
C GLY A 110 10.21 -20.54 -46.03
N MET A 111 10.43 -19.55 -45.15
CA MET A 111 11.76 -19.05 -44.80
C MET A 111 12.37 -19.91 -43.67
N CYS A 112 12.61 -21.19 -43.96
CA CYS A 112 13.43 -22.10 -43.18
C CYS A 112 14.59 -22.58 -44.03
#